data_AF-A0A969ATL0-F1
#
_entry.id   AF-A0A969ATL0-F1
#
_cell.length_a   1.000
_cell.length_b   1.000
_cell.length_c   1.000
_cell.angle_alpha   90.00
_cell.angle_beta   90.00
_cell.angle_gamma   90.00
#
_symmetry.space_group_name_H-M   'P 1'
#
loop_
_entity.id
_entity.type
_entity.pdbx_description
1 polymer ?
#
loop_
_entity_poly.entity_id
_entity_poly.type
_entity_poly.pdbx_seq_one_letter_code
_entity_poly.pdbx_strand_id
1 'polypeptide(L)'
;MLGDIDGDYIPEFLLPTRDSQSLKIYKTTEAPFLDISDSFLQDIQVNAIIDMAIADFNGDLRQDILLLSADQNHSVLLNQGTTFTKAAFNDDLNQTSQAKSVVAGDWDNDGDQDLFIVRSGDSREDGLGVNSLDYLLLNDGSGSFSRVTNPGAVGGTNLGIGDSATVVDFNLDGFLDLFVTNGDLSGQAKNLYNNGPSQLFRNQGNTNNSIEIDLQGTESNRDAIGATVIITTPDGQQQIRAQNGGIHNRAQSYTRLHFGLGTQTRITEIQVIWPNGMTQRFNNIAANQVIQLTEGRNQIETRFSYGVSRPQFPVLGTLDDDRLMGTGVNNIMNGRAGDDTLKGQGGNDTLLGGNGDDYLVGGVGSDILRGGAGNDSFVFITKAQGSDQIEGFFRENDRILIKRSG
;
A
#
# COMPACT_ATOMS: atom_id res chain seq x y z
N MET A 1 -23.07 7.89 15.53
CA MET A 1 -21.76 8.55 15.74
C MET A 1 -21.94 9.82 16.55
N LEU A 2 -20.83 10.41 16.99
CA LEU A 2 -20.77 11.74 17.61
C LEU A 2 -20.00 12.68 16.68
N GLY A 3 -20.45 13.93 16.58
CA GLY A 3 -19.79 14.97 15.80
C GLY A 3 -20.38 16.34 16.10
N ASP A 4 -19.60 17.41 15.96
CA ASP A 4 -20.08 18.80 16.06
C ASP A 4 -20.72 19.19 14.72
N ILE A 5 -22.04 19.04 14.63
CA ILE A 5 -22.80 19.16 13.39
C ILE A 5 -23.34 20.57 13.20
N ASP A 6 -23.69 21.27 14.28
CA ASP A 6 -24.22 22.63 14.20
C ASP A 6 -23.16 23.73 14.43
N GLY A 7 -21.90 23.34 14.70
CA GLY A 7 -20.76 24.24 14.81
C GLY A 7 -20.70 25.00 16.14
N ASP A 8 -21.40 24.52 17.17
CA ASP A 8 -21.38 25.10 18.51
C ASP A 8 -20.27 24.53 19.42
N TYR A 9 -19.41 23.67 18.88
CA TYR A 9 -18.32 22.96 19.56
C TYR A 9 -18.80 21.92 20.58
N ILE A 10 -20.08 21.54 20.51
CA ILE A 10 -20.67 20.47 21.30
C ILE A 10 -21.03 19.32 20.36
N PRO A 11 -20.64 18.07 20.67
CA PRO A 11 -21.01 16.96 19.80
C PRO A 11 -22.51 16.63 19.87
N GLU A 12 -23.13 16.37 18.73
CA GLU A 12 -24.46 15.78 18.55
C GLU A 12 -24.38 14.26 18.39
N PHE A 13 -25.46 13.55 18.77
CA PHE A 13 -25.65 12.18 18.32
C PHE A 13 -26.25 12.15 16.92
N LEU A 14 -25.55 11.46 16.02
CA LEU A 14 -26.02 11.12 14.68
C LEU A 14 -26.42 9.64 14.62
N LEU A 15 -27.70 9.36 14.39
CA LEU A 15 -28.27 8.00 14.44
C LEU A 15 -29.12 7.69 13.21
N PRO A 16 -28.89 6.57 12.51
CA PRO A 16 -29.85 6.07 11.54
C PRO A 16 -31.11 5.57 12.25
N THR A 17 -32.26 5.69 11.60
CA THR A 17 -33.52 5.13 12.12
C THR A 17 -33.56 3.61 11.98
N ARG A 18 -34.56 2.98 12.63
CA ARG A 18 -34.71 1.52 12.66
C ARG A 18 -34.81 0.87 11.27
N ASP A 19 -35.28 1.61 10.29
CA ASP A 19 -35.39 1.21 8.88
C ASP A 19 -34.21 1.66 8.01
N SER A 20 -33.25 2.40 8.59
CA SER A 20 -32.12 3.03 7.90
C SER A 20 -32.51 3.89 6.70
N GLN A 21 -33.75 4.39 6.66
CA GLN A 21 -34.28 5.27 5.60
C GLN A 21 -34.35 6.74 6.03
N SER A 22 -34.01 7.04 7.27
CA SER A 22 -33.83 8.42 7.73
C SER A 22 -32.68 8.52 8.72
N LEU A 23 -32.15 9.72 8.85
CA LEU A 23 -31.02 10.07 9.70
C LEU A 23 -31.51 11.08 10.74
N LYS A 24 -31.12 10.86 12.00
CA LYS A 24 -31.49 11.74 13.10
C LYS A 24 -30.30 12.37 13.79
N ILE A 25 -30.43 13.65 14.10
CA ILE A 25 -29.44 14.46 14.81
C ILE A 25 -30.04 14.89 16.15
N TYR A 26 -29.33 14.62 17.23
CA TYR A 26 -29.78 14.92 18.58
C TYR A 26 -28.77 15.75 19.37
N LYS A 27 -29.23 16.88 19.97
CA LYS A 27 -28.41 17.66 20.91
C LYS A 27 -28.12 16.86 22.17
N THR A 28 -26.84 16.77 22.54
CA THR A 28 -26.38 16.02 23.73
C THR A 28 -26.55 16.80 25.04
N THR A 29 -26.76 18.11 24.97
CA THR A 29 -26.90 19.01 26.12
C THR A 29 -28.31 19.02 26.72
N GLU A 30 -29.29 18.43 26.05
CA GLU A 30 -30.69 18.43 26.46
C GLU A 30 -31.12 17.08 27.04
N ALA A 31 -32.05 17.12 28.01
CA ALA A 31 -32.65 15.94 28.62
C ALA A 31 -34.18 16.06 28.61
N PRO A 32 -34.91 15.26 27.81
CA PRO A 32 -34.40 14.26 26.85
C PRO A 32 -33.65 14.94 25.69
N PHE A 33 -32.81 14.17 24.98
CA PHE A 33 -32.09 14.69 23.82
C PHE A 33 -33.07 15.27 22.78
N LEU A 34 -32.76 16.46 22.28
CA LEU A 34 -33.61 17.18 21.33
C LEU A 34 -33.28 16.77 19.90
N ASP A 35 -34.28 16.29 19.16
CA ASP A 35 -34.19 15.98 17.73
C ASP A 35 -34.17 17.29 16.92
N ILE A 36 -33.05 17.60 16.26
CA ILE A 36 -32.86 18.80 15.44
C ILE A 36 -32.85 18.51 13.94
N SER A 37 -33.15 17.26 13.54
CA SER A 37 -32.96 16.75 12.17
C SER A 37 -33.67 17.60 11.11
N ASP A 38 -34.90 18.05 11.38
CA ASP A 38 -35.69 18.85 10.44
C ASP A 38 -35.03 20.18 10.10
N SER A 39 -34.17 20.71 10.98
CA SER A 39 -33.45 21.96 10.73
C SER A 39 -32.31 21.78 9.72
N PHE A 40 -31.86 20.54 9.49
CA PHE A 40 -30.62 20.24 8.75
C PHE A 40 -30.83 19.31 7.54
N LEU A 41 -31.79 18.37 7.62
CA LEU A 41 -31.94 17.24 6.70
C LEU A 41 -33.26 17.24 5.91
N GLN A 42 -34.03 18.33 5.96
CA GLN A 42 -35.41 18.40 5.45
C GLN A 42 -35.60 17.88 4.02
N ASP A 43 -34.61 18.09 3.14
CA ASP A 43 -34.67 17.73 1.72
C ASP A 43 -33.71 16.58 1.34
N ILE A 44 -33.11 15.91 2.31
CA ILE A 44 -32.11 14.88 2.08
C ILE A 44 -32.74 13.49 2.18
N GLN A 45 -32.82 12.82 1.04
CA GLN A 45 -33.20 11.41 0.98
C GLN A 45 -31.98 10.53 1.32
N VAL A 46 -32.16 9.60 2.24
CA VAL A 46 -31.14 8.62 2.60
C VAL A 46 -31.67 7.21 2.37
N ASN A 47 -30.81 6.34 1.90
CA ASN A 47 -31.15 4.95 1.61
C ASN A 47 -30.33 4.03 2.50
N ALA A 48 -30.96 2.94 2.93
CA ALA A 48 -30.38 1.72 3.52
C ALA A 48 -28.98 1.89 4.15
N ILE A 49 -28.85 2.85 5.08
CA ILE A 49 -27.59 3.19 5.73
C ILE A 49 -27.05 1.95 6.47
N ILE A 50 -25.80 1.57 6.14
CA ILE A 50 -25.07 0.47 6.77
C ILE A 50 -24.00 0.96 7.73
N ASP A 51 -23.31 2.04 7.38
CA ASP A 51 -22.32 2.70 8.22
C ASP A 51 -22.23 4.17 7.80
N MET A 52 -21.50 4.99 8.55
CA MET A 52 -21.32 6.40 8.25
C MET A 52 -19.89 6.83 8.62
N ALA A 53 -19.40 7.93 8.05
CA ALA A 53 -18.22 8.63 8.54
C ALA A 53 -18.51 10.12 8.70
N ILE A 54 -17.87 10.76 9.68
CA ILE A 54 -17.97 12.21 9.92
C ILE A 54 -16.56 12.78 9.90
N ALA A 55 -16.33 13.75 9.01
CA ALA A 55 -15.07 14.46 8.89
C ALA A 55 -15.27 15.76 8.09
N ASP A 56 -14.29 16.65 8.08
CA ASP A 56 -14.29 17.84 7.21
C ASP A 56 -13.76 17.44 5.82
N PHE A 57 -14.66 17.14 4.89
CA PHE A 57 -14.26 16.65 3.57
C PHE A 57 -13.99 17.79 2.58
N ASN A 58 -14.49 19.01 2.81
CA ASN A 58 -14.29 20.13 1.90
C ASN A 58 -13.35 21.23 2.45
N GLY A 59 -12.68 20.96 3.57
CA GLY A 59 -11.71 21.84 4.20
C GLY A 59 -12.31 23.14 4.74
N ASP A 60 -13.63 23.18 4.97
CA ASP A 60 -14.34 24.39 5.42
C ASP A 60 -14.43 24.52 6.96
N LEU A 61 -13.79 23.59 7.67
CA LEU A 61 -13.75 23.44 9.13
C LEU A 61 -15.08 23.03 9.76
N ARG A 62 -16.05 22.59 8.96
CA ARG A 62 -17.29 21.99 9.46
C ARG A 62 -17.29 20.50 9.21
N GLN A 63 -18.02 19.79 10.05
CA GLN A 63 -18.14 18.35 9.91
C GLN A 63 -19.19 18.00 8.85
N ASP A 64 -18.73 17.32 7.82
CA ASP A 64 -19.52 16.71 6.78
C ASP A 64 -19.85 15.25 7.12
N ILE A 65 -20.80 14.67 6.40
CA ILE A 65 -21.30 13.32 6.68
C ILE A 65 -21.21 12.47 5.42
N LEU A 66 -20.48 11.36 5.47
CA LEU A 66 -20.61 10.27 4.50
C LEU A 66 -21.64 9.26 5.02
N LEU A 67 -22.58 8.91 4.15
CA LEU A 67 -23.53 7.83 4.33
C LEU A 67 -23.13 6.65 3.44
N LEU A 68 -22.77 5.55 4.08
CA LEU A 68 -22.51 4.29 3.41
C LEU A 68 -23.84 3.52 3.30
N SER A 69 -24.26 3.13 2.09
CA SER A 69 -25.56 2.49 1.86
C SER A 69 -25.43 1.08 1.28
N ALA A 70 -26.32 0.16 1.68
CA ALA A 70 -26.38 -1.20 1.15
C ALA A 70 -26.77 -1.28 -0.33
N ASP A 71 -27.46 -0.26 -0.85
CA ASP A 71 -27.92 -0.20 -2.24
C ASP A 71 -26.86 0.38 -3.21
N GLN A 72 -25.63 0.60 -2.73
CA GLN A 72 -24.50 1.20 -3.46
C GLN A 72 -24.70 2.67 -3.85
N ASN A 73 -25.75 3.34 -3.35
CA ASN A 73 -25.96 4.78 -3.53
C ASN A 73 -25.40 5.56 -2.33
N HIS A 74 -24.09 5.53 -2.19
CA HIS A 74 -23.38 6.28 -1.14
C HIS A 74 -23.59 7.79 -1.32
N SER A 75 -23.57 8.55 -0.22
CA SER A 75 -23.85 9.99 -0.26
C SER A 75 -22.94 10.73 0.71
N VAL A 76 -22.19 11.73 0.26
CA VAL A 76 -21.61 12.74 1.16
C VAL A 76 -22.53 13.96 1.21
N LEU A 77 -22.82 14.39 2.44
CA LEU A 77 -23.61 15.55 2.78
C LEU A 77 -22.63 16.60 3.30
N LEU A 78 -22.46 17.69 2.55
CA LEU A 78 -21.61 18.80 2.92
C LEU A 78 -22.37 19.79 3.81
N ASN A 79 -21.77 20.17 4.92
CA ASN A 79 -22.37 21.04 5.92
C ASN A 79 -22.20 22.52 5.55
N GLN A 80 -23.32 23.18 5.24
CA GLN A 80 -23.34 24.61 4.92
C GLN A 80 -23.52 25.50 6.16
N GLY A 81 -23.39 24.93 7.36
CA GLY A 81 -23.53 25.58 8.66
C GLY A 81 -24.93 25.46 9.26
N THR A 82 -25.98 25.66 8.46
CA THR A 82 -27.38 25.51 8.92
C THR A 82 -28.17 24.48 8.12
N THR A 83 -27.59 23.94 7.06
CA THR A 83 -28.23 23.01 6.12
C THR A 83 -27.17 22.10 5.55
N PHE A 84 -27.59 20.92 5.09
CA PHE A 84 -26.71 20.05 4.32
C PHE A 84 -27.03 20.08 2.83
N THR A 85 -26.00 19.96 2.00
CA THR A 85 -26.14 19.75 0.55
C THR A 85 -25.45 18.46 0.15
N LYS A 86 -26.12 17.62 -0.63
CA LYS A 86 -25.50 16.41 -1.17
C LYS A 86 -24.45 16.79 -2.21
N ALA A 87 -23.20 16.33 -2.06
CA ALA A 87 -22.17 16.57 -3.06
C ALA A 87 -22.39 15.72 -4.32
N ALA A 88 -21.84 16.17 -5.44
CA ALA A 88 -21.83 15.45 -6.71
C ALA A 88 -20.54 14.65 -6.80
N PHE A 89 -20.60 13.31 -6.80
CA PHE A 89 -19.41 12.45 -6.83
C PHE A 89 -19.09 11.94 -8.23
N ASN A 90 -17.80 11.68 -8.47
CA ASN A 90 -17.33 10.81 -9.54
C ASN A 90 -17.67 9.35 -9.22
N ASP A 91 -17.89 8.54 -10.27
CA ASP A 91 -18.42 7.16 -10.26
C ASP A 91 -17.71 6.15 -9.35
N ASP A 92 -16.58 6.50 -8.73
CA ASP A 92 -15.76 5.60 -7.93
C ASP A 92 -16.38 5.24 -6.57
N LEU A 93 -17.11 6.17 -5.92
CA LEU A 93 -17.80 5.91 -4.65
C LEU A 93 -18.99 4.94 -4.86
N ASN A 94 -19.64 4.96 -6.03
CA ASN A 94 -20.81 4.12 -6.34
C ASN A 94 -20.43 2.74 -6.90
N GLN A 95 -19.14 2.45 -7.06
CA GLN A 95 -18.63 1.14 -7.49
C GLN A 95 -18.31 0.20 -6.32
N THR A 96 -18.70 0.56 -5.09
CA THR A 96 -18.36 -0.20 -3.88
C THR A 96 -19.45 -1.23 -3.54
N SER A 97 -19.57 -2.28 -4.35
CA SER A 97 -20.42 -3.42 -4.00
C SER A 97 -20.00 -4.01 -2.63
N GLN A 98 -20.95 -4.45 -1.80
CA GLN A 98 -20.65 -5.19 -0.55
C GLN A 98 -19.82 -4.44 0.52
N ALA A 99 -19.84 -3.11 0.54
CA ALA A 99 -19.26 -2.33 1.63
C ALA A 99 -19.89 -2.70 3.00
N LYS A 100 -19.10 -2.65 4.07
CA LYS A 100 -19.49 -3.04 5.43
C LYS A 100 -19.22 -1.98 6.46
N SER A 101 -18.08 -1.31 6.35
CA SER A 101 -17.70 -0.25 7.27
C SER A 101 -16.88 0.80 6.56
N VAL A 102 -16.88 2.01 7.11
CA VAL A 102 -16.09 3.12 6.61
C VAL A 102 -15.47 3.89 7.77
N VAL A 103 -14.26 4.36 7.56
CA VAL A 103 -13.58 5.28 8.45
C VAL A 103 -12.99 6.43 7.66
N ALA A 104 -13.09 7.63 8.23
CA ALA A 104 -12.43 8.81 7.71
C ALA A 104 -11.11 9.06 8.45
N GLY A 105 -10.15 9.64 7.76
CA GLY A 105 -8.88 10.08 8.32
C GLY A 105 -8.02 10.71 7.25
N ASP A 106 -7.05 11.53 7.62
CA ASP A 106 -6.04 12.08 6.71
C ASP A 106 -5.04 10.97 6.37
N TRP A 107 -5.33 10.21 5.30
CA TRP A 107 -4.61 8.98 5.00
C TRP A 107 -3.34 9.27 4.22
N ASP A 108 -3.29 10.30 3.37
CA ASP A 108 -2.08 10.69 2.67
C ASP A 108 -1.29 11.85 3.31
N ASN A 109 -1.79 12.39 4.42
CA ASN A 109 -1.16 13.44 5.21
C ASN A 109 -0.97 14.73 4.39
N ASP A 110 -1.96 15.03 3.54
CA ASP A 110 -2.05 16.31 2.83
C ASP A 110 -2.90 17.35 3.59
N GLY A 111 -3.56 16.93 4.67
CA GLY A 111 -4.38 17.76 5.54
C GLY A 111 -5.89 17.65 5.26
N ASP A 112 -6.26 16.98 4.18
CA ASP A 112 -7.64 16.74 3.80
C ASP A 112 -8.12 15.37 4.33
N GLN A 113 -9.43 15.22 4.53
CA GLN A 113 -9.97 13.99 5.12
C GLN A 113 -10.31 12.98 4.04
N ASP A 114 -9.62 11.85 4.05
CA ASP A 114 -9.78 10.72 3.14
C ASP A 114 -10.75 9.67 3.71
N LEU A 115 -11.04 8.63 2.91
CA LEU A 115 -11.91 7.53 3.31
C LEU A 115 -11.27 6.17 3.08
N PHE A 116 -11.41 5.29 4.07
CA PHE A 116 -11.12 3.87 3.94
C PHE A 116 -12.39 3.05 4.12
N ILE A 117 -12.76 2.26 3.10
CA ILE A 117 -13.98 1.45 3.05
C ILE A 117 -13.63 -0.04 3.09
N VAL A 118 -14.20 -0.74 4.06
CA VAL A 118 -14.09 -2.19 4.26
C VAL A 118 -15.21 -2.93 3.52
N ARG A 119 -14.90 -4.08 2.90
CA ARG A 119 -15.88 -4.91 2.17
C ARG A 119 -15.99 -6.36 2.68
N SER A 120 -17.16 -6.98 2.47
CA SER A 120 -17.29 -8.44 2.62
C SER A 120 -16.78 -9.18 1.40
N GLY A 121 -15.90 -10.16 1.60
CA GLY A 121 -15.22 -10.90 0.54
C GLY A 121 -16.01 -12.01 -0.14
N ASP A 122 -17.32 -11.85 -0.39
CA ASP A 122 -18.06 -12.87 -1.16
C ASP A 122 -17.70 -12.78 -2.64
N SER A 123 -16.70 -13.58 -3.02
CA SER A 123 -16.04 -13.67 -4.33
C SER A 123 -16.92 -14.12 -5.50
N ARG A 124 -18.25 -14.12 -5.36
CA ARG A 124 -19.18 -14.73 -6.32
C ARG A 124 -20.05 -13.75 -7.09
N GLU A 125 -20.19 -12.50 -6.65
CA GLU A 125 -21.15 -11.56 -7.26
C GLU A 125 -20.52 -10.43 -8.10
N ASP A 126 -19.24 -10.12 -7.93
CA ASP A 126 -18.58 -9.06 -8.70
C ASP A 126 -17.95 -9.53 -10.03
N GLY A 127 -17.87 -10.84 -10.27
CA GLY A 127 -17.20 -11.40 -11.43
C GLY A 127 -15.68 -11.14 -11.48
N LEU A 128 -15.09 -10.60 -10.41
CA LEU A 128 -13.66 -10.23 -10.32
C LEU A 128 -12.81 -11.26 -9.55
N GLY A 129 -13.43 -12.34 -9.06
CA GLY A 129 -12.74 -13.42 -8.37
C GLY A 129 -12.36 -13.08 -6.92
N VAL A 130 -11.66 -13.99 -6.24
CA VAL A 130 -11.33 -14.00 -4.79
C VAL A 130 -10.42 -12.85 -4.28
N ASN A 131 -10.50 -11.66 -4.87
CA ASN A 131 -9.70 -10.46 -4.56
C ASN A 131 -10.58 -9.19 -4.51
N SER A 132 -11.71 -9.21 -3.81
CA SER A 132 -12.51 -8.00 -3.59
C SER A 132 -11.80 -7.10 -2.56
N LEU A 133 -10.99 -6.17 -3.06
CA LEU A 133 -10.12 -5.28 -2.29
C LEU A 133 -10.93 -4.20 -1.54
N ASP A 134 -10.53 -3.90 -0.30
CA ASP A 134 -10.94 -2.69 0.42
C ASP A 134 -10.50 -1.44 -0.36
N TYR A 135 -11.17 -0.30 -0.15
CA TYR A 135 -10.90 0.94 -0.88
C TYR A 135 -10.27 2.00 -0.01
N LEU A 136 -9.18 2.59 -0.50
CA LEU A 136 -8.79 3.95 -0.13
C LEU A 136 -9.32 4.91 -1.18
N LEU A 137 -10.03 5.92 -0.73
CA LEU A 137 -10.49 7.03 -1.54
C LEU A 137 -9.80 8.29 -1.01
N LEU A 138 -9.03 8.95 -1.86
CA LEU A 138 -8.38 10.20 -1.52
C LEU A 138 -9.29 11.37 -1.85
N ASN A 139 -9.24 12.37 -0.99
CA ASN A 139 -9.94 13.61 -1.11
C ASN A 139 -8.95 14.75 -1.25
N ASP A 140 -9.18 15.66 -2.18
CA ASP A 140 -8.31 16.80 -2.46
C ASP A 140 -8.78 18.08 -1.75
N GLY A 141 -9.51 17.92 -0.64
CA GLY A 141 -10.13 19.00 0.12
C GLY A 141 -11.31 19.64 -0.60
N SER A 142 -11.76 19.12 -1.76
CA SER A 142 -12.95 19.64 -2.45
C SER A 142 -14.26 18.98 -2.02
N GLY A 143 -14.19 17.93 -1.19
CA GLY A 143 -15.29 17.01 -0.93
C GLY A 143 -15.52 15.99 -2.05
N SER A 144 -14.58 15.91 -3.00
CA SER A 144 -14.57 14.93 -4.09
C SER A 144 -13.60 13.81 -3.80
N PHE A 145 -13.99 12.58 -4.11
CA PHE A 145 -13.20 11.40 -3.80
C PHE A 145 -12.70 10.74 -5.08
N SER A 146 -11.42 10.40 -5.10
CA SER A 146 -10.78 9.64 -6.17
C SER A 146 -10.35 8.28 -5.65
N ARG A 147 -10.73 7.21 -6.35
CA ARG A 147 -10.30 5.88 -5.92
C ARG A 147 -8.83 5.70 -6.20
N VAL A 148 -8.10 5.29 -5.17
CA VAL A 148 -6.74 4.87 -5.37
C VAL A 148 -6.76 3.43 -5.89
N THR A 149 -6.29 3.27 -7.13
CA THR A 149 -6.24 1.97 -7.82
C THR A 149 -5.04 1.12 -7.40
N ASN A 150 -4.07 1.74 -6.71
CA ASN A 150 -2.93 1.06 -6.08
C ASN A 150 -2.49 1.79 -4.79
N PRO A 151 -3.28 1.71 -3.72
CA PRO A 151 -3.06 2.50 -2.49
C PRO A 151 -1.93 2.02 -1.60
N GLY A 152 -1.08 1.13 -2.11
CA GLY A 152 -0.10 0.43 -1.30
C GLY A 152 -0.78 -0.27 -0.11
N ALA A 153 -0.26 -0.01 1.09
CA ALA A 153 -0.66 -0.67 2.34
C ALA A 153 -2.14 -0.50 2.73
N VAL A 154 -2.82 0.51 2.19
CA VAL A 154 -4.16 0.93 2.67
C VAL A 154 -5.25 0.73 1.61
N GLY A 155 -5.01 -0.05 0.56
CA GLY A 155 -6.13 -0.49 -0.29
C GLY A 155 -5.77 -1.22 -1.59
N GLY A 156 -4.56 -1.76 -1.66
CA GLY A 156 -4.14 -2.66 -2.74
C GLY A 156 -3.88 -4.07 -2.25
N THR A 157 -3.80 -4.24 -0.93
CA THR A 157 -3.55 -5.50 -0.27
C THR A 157 -4.87 -6.19 0.03
N ASN A 158 -4.90 -7.51 -0.14
CA ASN A 158 -5.94 -8.35 0.43
C ASN A 158 -5.80 -8.24 1.97
N LEU A 159 -6.41 -7.21 2.57
CA LEU A 159 -6.36 -6.91 4.00
C LEU A 159 -7.14 -7.92 4.86
N GLY A 160 -7.70 -8.93 4.18
CA GLY A 160 -8.64 -9.88 4.73
C GLY A 160 -10.06 -9.46 4.40
N ILE A 161 -10.99 -10.34 4.75
CA ILE A 161 -12.43 -10.07 4.65
C ILE A 161 -12.78 -9.30 5.90
N GLY A 162 -12.64 -7.97 5.86
CA GLY A 162 -12.86 -7.13 7.02
C GLY A 162 -14.35 -6.99 7.33
N ASP A 163 -14.73 -6.98 8.62
CA ASP A 163 -16.10 -6.64 9.04
C ASP A 163 -16.20 -5.18 9.49
N SER A 164 -15.13 -4.64 10.07
CA SER A 164 -15.10 -3.28 10.62
C SER A 164 -13.68 -2.72 10.62
N ALA A 165 -13.56 -1.40 10.49
CA ALA A 165 -12.33 -0.66 10.65
C ALA A 165 -12.45 0.37 11.78
N THR A 166 -11.33 0.69 12.42
CA THR A 166 -11.20 1.83 13.31
C THR A 166 -9.85 2.50 13.12
N VAL A 167 -9.76 3.77 13.48
CA VAL A 167 -8.56 4.59 13.30
C VAL A 167 -8.15 5.20 14.63
N VAL A 168 -6.87 5.13 14.95
CA VAL A 168 -6.30 5.73 16.16
C VAL A 168 -4.81 5.91 15.96
N ASP A 169 -4.24 7.01 16.42
CA ASP A 169 -2.78 7.12 16.60
C ASP A 169 -2.38 6.29 17.84
N PHE A 170 -2.07 5.00 17.64
CA PHE A 170 -1.83 4.07 18.74
C PHE A 170 -0.46 4.28 19.38
N ASN A 171 0.51 4.78 18.62
CA ASN A 171 1.89 4.98 19.05
C ASN A 171 2.24 6.45 19.37
N LEU A 172 1.28 7.37 19.24
CA LEU A 172 1.43 8.80 19.49
C LEU A 172 2.49 9.44 18.59
N ASP A 173 2.61 8.99 17.35
CA ASP A 173 3.57 9.54 16.38
C ASP A 173 3.00 10.66 15.51
N GLY A 174 1.72 11.01 15.73
CA GLY A 174 1.02 12.06 15.02
C GLY A 174 0.30 11.59 13.77
N PHE A 175 0.36 10.29 13.44
CA PHE A 175 -0.31 9.72 12.28
C PHE A 175 -1.41 8.73 12.70
N LEU A 176 -2.48 8.66 11.91
CA LEU A 176 -3.59 7.74 12.18
C LEU A 176 -3.22 6.30 11.80
N ASP A 177 -3.19 5.39 12.76
CA ASP A 177 -3.10 3.96 12.48
C ASP A 177 -4.50 3.40 12.17
N LEU A 178 -4.56 2.45 11.24
CA LEU A 178 -5.79 1.73 10.87
C LEU A 178 -5.80 0.35 11.54
N PHE A 179 -6.90 0.00 12.19
CA PHE A 179 -7.14 -1.36 12.68
C PHE A 179 -8.36 -1.96 11.98
N VAL A 180 -8.16 -3.06 11.24
CA VAL A 180 -9.24 -3.77 10.54
C VAL A 180 -9.45 -5.13 11.21
N THR A 181 -10.70 -5.41 11.58
CA THR A 181 -11.10 -6.72 12.12
C THR A 181 -11.34 -7.70 11.00
N ASN A 182 -10.82 -8.93 11.11
CA ASN A 182 -11.20 -9.99 10.18
C ASN A 182 -12.57 -10.58 10.56
N GLY A 183 -13.49 -10.48 9.62
CA GLY A 183 -14.85 -11.01 9.71
C GLY A 183 -14.95 -12.49 9.40
N ASP A 184 -15.97 -13.14 9.98
CA ASP A 184 -16.27 -14.55 9.71
C ASP A 184 -17.07 -14.69 8.41
N LEU A 185 -16.57 -15.47 7.45
CA LEU A 185 -17.34 -15.87 6.27
C LEU A 185 -18.54 -16.68 6.73
N SER A 186 -19.73 -16.08 6.70
CA SER A 186 -20.96 -16.73 7.15
C SER A 186 -21.14 -18.10 6.48
N GLY A 187 -20.92 -19.18 7.24
CA GLY A 187 -21.27 -20.56 6.84
C GLY A 187 -20.13 -21.46 6.36
N GLN A 188 -18.86 -21.03 6.34
CA GLN A 188 -17.71 -21.93 6.09
C GLN A 188 -16.97 -22.18 7.41
N ALA A 189 -16.79 -23.45 7.76
CA ALA A 189 -16.24 -23.85 9.04
C ALA A 189 -14.84 -23.25 9.31
N LYS A 190 -14.76 -22.41 10.35
CA LYS A 190 -13.68 -22.25 11.34
C LYS A 190 -12.36 -22.96 11.01
N ASN A 191 -11.59 -22.40 10.10
CA ASN A 191 -10.15 -22.60 10.12
C ASN A 191 -9.53 -21.25 10.49
N LEU A 192 -9.09 -21.13 11.75
CA LEU A 192 -8.20 -20.07 12.27
C LEU A 192 -6.92 -19.86 11.43
N TYR A 193 -6.71 -20.71 10.42
CA TYR A 193 -5.60 -20.67 9.47
C TYR A 193 -5.94 -20.00 8.13
N ASN A 194 -7.24 -19.84 7.80
CA ASN A 194 -7.69 -19.16 6.57
C ASN A 194 -8.19 -17.73 6.83
N ASN A 195 -8.50 -17.39 8.08
CA ASN A 195 -8.84 -16.03 8.50
C ASN A 195 -7.64 -15.49 9.28
N GLY A 196 -6.92 -14.53 8.71
CA GLY A 196 -5.75 -13.93 9.36
C GLY A 196 -6.11 -13.24 10.69
N PRO A 197 -5.14 -12.90 11.54
CA PRO A 197 -5.39 -12.05 12.70
C PRO A 197 -5.83 -10.64 12.25
N SER A 198 -6.58 -9.92 13.09
CA SER A 198 -6.86 -8.50 12.85
C SER A 198 -5.56 -7.74 12.59
N GLN A 199 -5.60 -6.78 11.68
CA GLN A 199 -4.40 -6.10 11.19
C GLN A 199 -4.37 -4.66 11.70
N LEU A 200 -3.22 -4.25 12.25
CA LEU A 200 -2.88 -2.86 12.58
C LEU A 200 -1.92 -2.35 11.49
N PHE A 201 -2.31 -1.30 10.78
CA PHE A 201 -1.51 -0.60 9.78
C PHE A 201 -1.08 0.74 10.35
N ARG A 202 0.24 0.99 10.41
CA ARG A 202 0.71 2.30 10.87
C ARG A 202 0.92 3.26 9.73
N ASN A 203 0.04 4.24 9.58
CA ASN A 203 0.23 5.27 8.56
C ASN A 203 1.39 6.19 8.99
N GLN A 204 2.22 6.67 8.05
CA GLN A 204 3.25 7.69 8.32
C GLN A 204 3.35 8.73 7.18
N GLY A 205 2.23 8.97 6.47
CA GLY A 205 2.08 9.99 5.45
C GLY A 205 2.43 9.53 4.03
N ASN A 206 1.59 9.90 3.04
CA ASN A 206 1.65 9.39 1.66
C ASN A 206 1.81 10.51 0.63
N THR A 207 2.86 11.33 0.73
CA THR A 207 3.31 12.09 -0.46
C THR A 207 4.17 11.23 -1.40
N ASN A 208 3.53 10.39 -2.22
CA ASN A 208 4.03 9.76 -3.46
C ASN A 208 5.18 8.72 -3.43
N ASN A 209 6.00 8.60 -2.39
CA ASN A 209 7.02 7.54 -2.34
C ASN A 209 6.60 6.34 -1.47
N SER A 210 6.98 5.12 -1.85
CA SER A 210 6.67 3.90 -1.10
C SER A 210 7.77 2.83 -1.19
N ILE A 211 7.74 1.82 -0.33
CA ILE A 211 8.49 0.57 -0.51
C ILE A 211 7.55 -0.60 -0.26
N GLU A 212 7.68 -1.64 -1.06
CA GLU A 212 7.01 -2.90 -0.80
C GLU A 212 8.03 -4.03 -0.59
N ILE A 213 7.80 -4.89 0.39
CA ILE A 213 8.75 -5.91 0.86
C ILE A 213 8.05 -7.27 0.91
N ASP A 214 8.48 -8.19 0.07
CA ASP A 214 8.15 -9.60 0.12
C ASP A 214 9.16 -10.31 1.04
N LEU A 215 8.69 -10.99 2.08
CA LEU A 215 9.57 -11.80 2.92
C LEU A 215 9.54 -13.25 2.48
N GLN A 216 10.72 -13.86 2.37
CA GLN A 216 10.86 -15.28 2.16
C GLN A 216 11.62 -15.89 3.33
N GLY A 217 10.92 -16.65 4.17
CA GLY A 217 11.57 -17.43 5.21
C GLY A 217 12.16 -18.72 4.65
N THR A 218 13.28 -19.16 5.21
CA THR A 218 14.00 -20.37 4.76
C THR A 218 14.43 -21.27 5.91
N GLU A 219 14.63 -20.69 7.09
CA GLU A 219 15.10 -21.39 8.30
C GLU A 219 14.04 -21.39 9.40
N SER A 220 13.48 -20.23 9.75
CA SER A 220 12.49 -20.11 10.83
C SER A 220 11.15 -20.71 10.45
N ASN A 221 10.59 -20.29 9.31
CA ASN A 221 9.45 -20.93 8.65
C ASN A 221 9.36 -20.43 7.20
N ARG A 222 8.78 -21.23 6.31
CA ARG A 222 8.77 -20.95 4.86
C ARG A 222 8.09 -19.63 4.46
N ASP A 223 7.16 -19.16 5.27
CA ASP A 223 6.29 -18.03 4.95
C ASP A 223 6.67 -16.75 5.71
N ALA A 224 7.81 -16.77 6.42
CA ALA A 224 8.28 -15.66 7.25
C ALA A 224 7.28 -15.19 8.33
N ILE A 225 6.26 -15.98 8.67
CA ILE A 225 5.21 -15.58 9.61
C ILE A 225 5.84 -15.33 10.98
N GLY A 226 5.54 -14.17 11.57
CA GLY A 226 6.13 -13.66 12.81
C GLY A 226 7.37 -12.77 12.61
N ALA A 227 7.87 -12.61 11.37
CA ALA A 227 8.95 -11.68 11.10
C ALA A 227 8.48 -10.23 11.31
N THR A 228 9.31 -9.42 11.97
CA THR A 228 9.07 -7.98 12.16
C THR A 228 10.03 -7.19 11.28
N VAL A 229 9.50 -6.29 10.46
CA VAL A 229 10.26 -5.37 9.63
C VAL A 229 10.14 -3.97 10.18
N ILE A 230 11.28 -3.35 10.42
CA ILE A 230 11.43 -1.97 10.85
C ILE A 230 12.13 -1.23 9.72
N ILE A 231 11.55 -0.15 9.22
CA ILE A 231 12.24 0.76 8.29
C ILE A 231 12.54 2.07 9.01
N THR A 232 13.69 2.67 8.70
CA THR A 232 14.09 3.98 9.23
C THR A 232 14.32 4.93 8.05
N THR A 233 13.65 6.08 8.02
CA THR A 233 13.81 7.11 6.98
C THR A 233 14.93 8.11 7.32
N PRO A 234 15.39 8.95 6.37
CA PRO A 234 16.48 9.92 6.59
C PRO A 234 16.22 10.97 7.66
N ASP A 235 14.96 11.30 7.90
CA ASP A 235 14.52 12.19 8.98
C ASP A 235 14.49 11.50 10.36
N GLY A 236 14.86 10.22 10.43
CA GLY A 236 14.91 9.43 11.66
C GLY A 236 13.58 8.79 12.06
N GLN A 237 12.52 8.94 11.26
CA GLN A 237 11.24 8.28 11.53
C GLN A 237 11.35 6.77 11.31
N GLN A 238 10.62 6.00 12.12
CA GLN A 238 10.62 4.54 12.04
C GLN A 238 9.21 4.00 11.83
N GLN A 239 9.05 3.14 10.82
CA GLN A 239 7.83 2.34 10.61
C GLN A 239 8.09 0.89 10.95
N ILE A 240 7.07 0.24 11.49
CA ILE A 240 7.14 -1.17 11.86
C ILE A 240 5.95 -1.91 11.24
N ARG A 241 6.23 -3.08 10.67
CA ARG A 241 5.24 -4.04 10.18
C ARG A 241 5.63 -5.45 10.63
N ALA A 242 4.66 -6.32 10.81
CA ALA A 242 4.90 -7.73 11.09
C ALA A 242 4.20 -8.61 10.06
N GLN A 243 4.87 -9.68 9.66
CA GLN A 243 4.33 -10.70 8.78
C GLN A 243 3.34 -11.57 9.57
N ASN A 244 2.04 -11.33 9.42
CA ASN A 244 1.03 -11.96 10.27
C ASN A 244 0.15 -13.02 9.56
N GLY A 245 0.48 -13.44 8.33
CA GLY A 245 -0.28 -14.46 7.60
C GLY A 245 0.30 -14.88 6.23
N GLY A 246 -0.36 -15.87 5.59
CA GLY A 246 -0.01 -16.41 4.27
C GLY A 246 -0.93 -17.54 3.78
N ILE A 247 -1.18 -17.64 2.47
CA ILE A 247 -1.95 -18.76 1.88
C ILE A 247 -0.99 -19.85 1.40
N HIS A 248 -1.01 -21.00 2.08
CA HIS A 248 -0.27 -22.18 1.67
C HIS A 248 -1.06 -22.98 0.63
N ASN A 249 -0.79 -22.76 -0.67
CA ASN A 249 -1.17 -23.75 -1.68
C ASN A 249 -0.15 -23.81 -2.83
N ARG A 250 0.94 -24.56 -2.60
CA ARG A 250 1.96 -24.97 -3.59
C ARG A 250 2.75 -23.87 -4.31
N ALA A 251 2.71 -22.63 -3.83
CA ALA A 251 3.72 -21.57 -4.02
C ALA A 251 3.83 -20.77 -2.70
N GLN A 252 4.85 -19.92 -2.56
CA GLN A 252 5.18 -19.21 -1.30
C GLN A 252 4.08 -18.23 -0.85
N SER A 253 4.02 -17.88 0.43
CA SER A 253 3.15 -16.82 0.97
C SER A 253 3.38 -15.47 0.25
N TYR A 254 2.31 -14.71 0.02
CA TYR A 254 2.30 -13.45 -0.75
C TYR A 254 1.82 -12.24 0.06
N THR A 255 1.75 -12.30 1.40
CA THR A 255 1.38 -11.10 2.16
C THR A 255 2.58 -10.15 2.16
N ARG A 256 2.59 -9.25 1.18
CA ARG A 256 3.58 -8.21 0.99
C ARG A 256 3.44 -7.15 2.07
N LEU A 257 4.57 -6.70 2.61
CA LEU A 257 4.61 -5.59 3.56
C LEU A 257 4.77 -4.29 2.79
N HIS A 258 3.95 -3.30 3.11
CA HIS A 258 3.97 -2.01 2.43
C HIS A 258 4.25 -0.89 3.43
N PHE A 259 5.08 0.06 3.00
CA PHE A 259 5.44 1.23 3.77
C PHE A 259 5.35 2.48 2.88
N GLY A 260 4.60 3.49 3.32
CA GLY A 260 4.61 4.82 2.70
C GLY A 260 5.84 5.58 3.18
N LEU A 261 6.46 6.39 2.32
CA LEU A 261 7.69 7.12 2.66
C LEU A 261 7.49 8.64 2.61
N GLY A 262 6.28 9.12 2.33
CA GLY A 262 6.04 10.52 2.02
C GLY A 262 7.03 11.06 0.99
N THR A 263 7.55 12.27 1.20
CA THR A 263 8.55 12.88 0.30
C THR A 263 9.93 12.20 0.31
N GLN A 264 10.15 11.20 1.18
CA GLN A 264 11.44 10.53 1.29
C GLN A 264 11.69 9.64 0.07
N THR A 265 12.79 9.90 -0.62
CA THR A 265 13.20 9.17 -1.83
C THR A 265 14.03 7.92 -1.52
N ARG A 266 14.31 7.66 -0.25
CA ARG A 266 15.14 6.55 0.23
C ARG A 266 14.85 6.22 1.68
N ILE A 267 15.24 5.02 2.07
CA ILE A 267 15.18 4.45 3.42
C ILE A 267 16.61 4.32 3.92
N THR A 268 16.90 4.82 5.10
CA THR A 268 18.22 4.71 5.75
C THR A 268 18.56 3.27 6.09
N GLU A 269 17.61 2.55 6.69
CA GLU A 269 17.79 1.16 7.11
C GLU A 269 16.46 0.39 7.05
N ILE A 270 16.52 -0.86 6.58
CA ILE A 270 15.50 -1.88 6.79
C ILE A 270 16.09 -2.93 7.72
N GLN A 271 15.52 -3.10 8.90
CA GLN A 271 15.84 -4.15 9.85
C GLN A 271 14.74 -5.22 9.82
N VAL A 272 15.10 -6.47 9.56
CA VAL A 272 14.19 -7.63 9.63
C VAL A 272 14.58 -8.50 10.83
N ILE A 273 13.67 -8.64 11.78
CA ILE A 273 13.77 -9.54 12.93
C ILE A 273 12.96 -10.79 12.60
N TRP A 274 13.64 -11.89 12.31
CA TRP A 274 13.01 -13.16 11.96
C TRP A 274 12.48 -13.90 13.20
N PRO A 275 11.52 -14.82 13.03
CA PRO A 275 10.91 -15.56 14.14
C PRO A 275 11.90 -16.40 14.97
N ASN A 276 13.04 -16.78 14.40
CA ASN A 276 14.11 -17.46 15.13
C ASN A 276 14.99 -16.50 15.98
N GLY A 277 14.69 -15.20 15.96
CA GLY A 277 15.44 -14.15 16.65
C GLY A 277 16.62 -13.56 15.85
N MET A 278 16.89 -14.07 14.65
CA MET A 278 17.91 -13.50 13.77
C MET A 278 17.51 -12.10 13.33
N THR A 279 18.46 -11.15 13.33
CA THR A 279 18.25 -9.81 12.78
C THR A 279 19.10 -9.62 11.52
N GLN A 280 18.46 -9.23 10.42
CA GLN A 280 19.12 -8.78 9.20
C GLN A 280 18.91 -7.28 9.00
N ARG A 281 19.89 -6.60 8.41
CA ARG A 281 19.88 -5.15 8.17
C ARG A 281 20.28 -4.87 6.73
N PHE A 282 19.60 -3.92 6.11
CA PHE A 282 19.83 -3.46 4.75
C PHE A 282 19.80 -1.94 4.77
N ASN A 283 20.79 -1.26 4.17
CA ASN A 283 20.92 0.19 4.31
C ASN A 283 20.71 0.90 2.98
N ASN A 284 20.27 2.16 3.07
CA ASN A 284 20.19 3.08 1.95
C ASN A 284 19.38 2.54 0.74
N ILE A 285 18.16 2.10 1.01
CA ILE A 285 17.28 1.50 0.01
C ILE A 285 16.53 2.60 -0.73
N ALA A 286 16.50 2.55 -2.06
CA ALA A 286 15.68 3.50 -2.83
C ALA A 286 14.19 3.33 -2.50
N ALA A 287 13.44 4.43 -2.52
CA ALA A 287 11.99 4.35 -2.58
C ALA A 287 11.51 3.85 -3.96
N ASN A 288 10.20 3.60 -4.03
CA ASN A 288 9.39 3.21 -5.19
C ASN A 288 9.78 1.88 -5.84
N GLN A 289 10.05 0.87 -5.01
CA GLN A 289 10.39 -0.46 -5.49
C GLN A 289 9.74 -1.56 -4.66
N VAL A 290 9.66 -2.73 -5.29
CA VAL A 290 9.23 -3.99 -4.67
C VAL A 290 10.47 -4.85 -4.49
N ILE A 291 10.81 -5.13 -3.24
CA ILE A 291 11.97 -5.94 -2.87
C ILE A 291 11.53 -7.24 -2.22
N GLN A 292 12.34 -8.28 -2.36
CA GLN A 292 12.22 -9.54 -1.64
C GLN A 292 13.44 -9.69 -0.74
N LEU A 293 13.19 -9.94 0.54
CA LEU A 293 14.22 -10.21 1.53
C LEU A 293 14.10 -11.67 1.95
N THR A 294 15.21 -12.41 1.79
CA THR A 294 15.24 -13.83 2.09
C THR A 294 16.00 -14.07 3.39
N GLU A 295 15.36 -14.80 4.31
CA GLU A 295 15.95 -15.16 5.60
C GLU A 295 17.30 -15.84 5.41
N GLY A 296 18.29 -15.37 6.18
CA GLY A 296 19.66 -15.87 6.14
C GLY A 296 20.48 -15.40 4.93
N ARG A 297 19.92 -14.55 4.07
CA ARG A 297 20.63 -13.95 2.93
C ARG A 297 20.70 -12.43 3.07
N ASN A 298 21.91 -11.88 3.14
CA ASN A 298 22.12 -10.43 3.08
C ASN A 298 22.09 -9.97 1.62
N GLN A 299 20.95 -10.18 0.96
CA GLN A 299 20.72 -9.87 -0.45
C GLN A 299 19.31 -9.32 -0.62
N ILE A 300 19.19 -8.31 -1.48
CA ILE A 300 17.91 -7.74 -1.90
C ILE A 300 17.57 -8.33 -3.27
N GLU A 301 16.50 -9.12 -3.34
CA GLU A 301 16.00 -9.68 -4.59
C GLU A 301 14.80 -8.84 -5.04
N THR A 302 14.91 -7.93 -5.99
CA THR A 302 13.73 -7.15 -6.45
C THR A 302 12.75 -8.04 -7.21
N ARG A 303 11.51 -8.19 -6.70
CA ARG A 303 10.49 -9.06 -7.29
C ARG A 303 9.56 -8.26 -8.20
N PHE A 304 9.40 -8.69 -9.45
CA PHE A 304 8.29 -8.23 -10.29
C PHE A 304 7.25 -9.34 -10.44
N SER A 305 6.00 -9.00 -10.13
CA SER A 305 4.84 -9.88 -10.33
C SER A 305 4.76 -10.30 -11.80
N TYR A 306 4.82 -11.61 -12.03
CA TYR A 306 4.65 -12.22 -13.34
C TYR A 306 3.28 -11.80 -13.92
N GLY A 307 3.26 -10.99 -14.98
CA GLY A 307 2.06 -10.72 -15.77
C GLY A 307 1.31 -9.40 -15.56
N VAL A 308 1.88 -8.39 -14.90
CA VAL A 308 1.30 -7.03 -14.86
C VAL A 308 2.15 -6.04 -15.65
N SER A 309 1.58 -5.48 -16.71
CA SER A 309 2.17 -4.37 -17.47
C SER A 309 2.08 -3.06 -16.67
N ARG A 310 2.95 -2.89 -15.68
CA ARG A 310 3.18 -1.57 -15.05
C ARG A 310 4.19 -0.77 -15.88
N PRO A 311 4.16 0.58 -15.84
CA PRO A 311 5.29 1.37 -16.30
C PRO A 311 6.53 0.87 -15.56
N GLN A 312 7.58 0.51 -16.31
CA GLN A 312 8.77 -0.12 -15.74
C GLN A 312 9.52 0.89 -14.88
N PHE A 313 9.24 0.87 -13.58
CA PHE A 313 10.06 1.57 -12.61
C PHE A 313 11.46 0.96 -12.62
N PRO A 314 12.52 1.79 -12.64
CA PRO A 314 13.89 1.29 -12.57
C PRO A 314 14.11 0.45 -11.30
N VAL A 315 14.82 -0.67 -11.43
CA VAL A 315 15.40 -1.41 -10.30
C VAL A 315 16.58 -0.62 -9.80
N LEU A 316 16.56 -0.20 -8.54
CA LEU A 316 17.59 0.66 -7.97
C LEU A 316 18.27 -0.04 -6.80
N GLY A 317 19.59 -0.20 -6.92
CA GLY A 317 20.46 -0.58 -5.82
C GLY A 317 20.58 0.52 -4.76
N THR A 318 21.46 0.25 -3.82
CA THR A 318 21.73 0.99 -2.61
C THR A 318 22.93 1.92 -2.83
N LEU A 319 23.80 2.09 -1.83
CA LEU A 319 25.13 2.71 -2.01
C LEU A 319 26.25 1.71 -1.60
N ASP A 320 25.86 0.47 -1.29
CA ASP A 320 26.72 -0.65 -0.93
C ASP A 320 26.65 -1.72 -2.04
N ASP A 321 27.53 -2.72 -2.00
CA ASP A 321 27.57 -3.79 -3.01
C ASP A 321 26.24 -4.57 -3.13
N ASP A 322 25.60 -4.48 -4.29
CA ASP A 322 24.29 -5.07 -4.55
C ASP A 322 24.33 -6.28 -5.49
N ARG A 323 23.24 -7.06 -5.46
CA ARG A 323 22.97 -8.11 -6.45
C ARG A 323 21.59 -7.92 -7.05
N LEU A 324 21.51 -7.16 -8.13
CA LEU A 324 20.28 -6.87 -8.84
C LEU A 324 19.99 -7.93 -9.90
N MET A 325 18.74 -8.41 -9.94
CA MET A 325 18.29 -9.42 -10.89
C MET A 325 17.00 -8.97 -11.58
N GLY A 326 17.05 -8.92 -12.90
CA GLY A 326 15.93 -8.68 -13.80
C GLY A 326 15.11 -9.94 -14.03
N THR A 327 14.27 -9.89 -15.06
CA THR A 327 13.22 -10.85 -15.38
C THR A 327 13.28 -11.28 -16.83
N GLY A 328 12.28 -12.01 -17.34
CA GLY A 328 12.18 -12.34 -18.76
C GLY A 328 11.58 -11.24 -19.65
N VAL A 329 11.43 -10.01 -19.15
CA VAL A 329 10.98 -8.83 -19.90
C VAL A 329 12.00 -7.71 -19.72
N ASN A 330 11.96 -6.71 -20.61
CA ASN A 330 12.83 -5.53 -20.55
C ASN A 330 12.93 -4.98 -19.13
N ASN A 331 14.10 -4.53 -18.71
CA ASN A 331 14.32 -3.96 -17.39
C ASN A 331 15.23 -2.74 -17.48
N ILE A 332 15.02 -1.75 -16.62
CA ILE A 332 15.99 -0.67 -16.37
C ILE A 332 16.53 -0.92 -14.97
N MET A 333 17.84 -1.13 -14.82
CA MET A 333 18.49 -1.39 -13.54
C MET A 333 19.65 -0.43 -13.32
N ASN A 334 19.84 0.00 -12.07
CA ASN A 334 20.91 0.90 -11.66
C ASN A 334 21.49 0.46 -10.30
N GLY A 335 22.73 -0.03 -10.29
CA GLY A 335 23.46 -0.44 -9.09
C GLY A 335 23.78 0.71 -8.14
N ARG A 336 24.13 1.86 -8.74
CA ARG A 336 24.46 3.16 -8.12
C ARG A 336 25.88 3.24 -7.58
N ALA A 337 26.13 2.86 -6.34
CA ALA A 337 27.47 2.89 -5.78
C ALA A 337 27.70 1.58 -5.04
N GLY A 338 28.94 1.10 -5.06
CA GLY A 338 29.27 -0.24 -4.56
C GLY A 338 29.72 -1.13 -5.71
N ASP A 339 30.32 -2.27 -5.39
CA ASP A 339 30.73 -3.25 -6.39
C ASP A 339 29.54 -4.15 -6.73
N ASP A 340 28.73 -3.76 -7.73
CA ASP A 340 27.41 -4.34 -7.94
C ASP A 340 27.43 -5.56 -8.89
N THR A 341 26.46 -6.47 -8.72
CA THR A 341 26.18 -7.56 -9.67
C THR A 341 24.80 -7.35 -10.30
N LEU A 342 24.73 -6.95 -11.57
CA LEU A 342 23.48 -6.75 -12.31
C LEU A 342 23.27 -7.88 -13.32
N LYS A 343 22.07 -8.49 -13.33
CA LYS A 343 21.71 -9.58 -14.27
C LYS A 343 20.33 -9.39 -14.89
N GLY A 344 20.24 -8.97 -16.14
CA GLY A 344 18.98 -8.68 -16.85
C GLY A 344 18.06 -9.89 -17.06
N GLN A 345 18.66 -11.06 -17.33
CA GLN A 345 18.00 -12.33 -17.68
C GLN A 345 17.44 -12.36 -19.11
N GLY A 346 16.26 -11.81 -19.38
CA GLY A 346 15.63 -11.88 -20.69
C GLY A 346 14.83 -10.62 -21.04
N GLY A 347 14.71 -10.27 -22.31
CA GLY A 347 14.18 -8.98 -22.73
C GLY A 347 15.30 -8.01 -23.08
N ASN A 348 14.95 -6.81 -23.54
CA ASN A 348 15.91 -5.77 -23.88
C ASN A 348 16.14 -4.87 -22.67
N ASP A 349 17.24 -5.07 -21.98
CA ASP A 349 17.52 -4.46 -20.69
C ASP A 349 18.41 -3.21 -20.82
N THR A 350 18.38 -2.33 -19.82
CA THR A 350 19.33 -1.24 -19.63
C THR A 350 19.93 -1.39 -18.24
N LEU A 351 21.18 -1.83 -18.16
CA LEU A 351 21.91 -2.07 -16.92
C LEU A 351 22.96 -0.97 -16.72
N LEU A 352 22.82 -0.23 -15.63
CA LEU A 352 23.74 0.82 -15.21
C LEU A 352 24.44 0.34 -13.93
N GLY A 353 25.74 0.09 -13.96
CA GLY A 353 26.52 -0.31 -12.79
C GLY A 353 26.60 0.84 -11.78
N GLY A 354 27.29 1.91 -12.15
CA GLY A 354 27.37 3.13 -11.35
C GLY A 354 28.82 3.43 -10.96
N ASN A 355 29.07 3.62 -9.68
CA ASN A 355 30.41 3.78 -9.12
C ASN A 355 30.82 2.49 -8.40
N GLY A 356 31.99 1.94 -8.69
CA GLY A 356 32.46 0.68 -8.12
C GLY A 356 32.90 -0.28 -9.21
N ASP A 357 33.46 -1.42 -8.84
CA ASP A 357 33.88 -2.45 -9.78
C ASP A 357 32.69 -3.40 -10.09
N ASP A 358 31.92 -3.07 -11.11
CA ASP A 358 30.63 -3.72 -11.37
C ASP A 358 30.73 -5.00 -12.21
N TYR A 359 29.75 -5.89 -12.07
CA TYR A 359 29.58 -7.12 -12.83
C TYR A 359 28.22 -7.16 -13.53
N LEU A 360 28.20 -6.95 -14.84
CA LEU A 360 26.98 -6.83 -15.64
C LEU A 360 26.78 -8.02 -16.59
N VAL A 361 25.60 -8.64 -16.54
CA VAL A 361 25.15 -9.68 -17.47
C VAL A 361 23.82 -9.21 -18.06
N GLY A 362 23.77 -8.88 -19.34
CA GLY A 362 22.53 -8.54 -20.05
C GLY A 362 21.56 -9.72 -20.03
N GLY A 363 21.82 -10.73 -20.86
CA GLY A 363 21.02 -11.94 -20.88
C GLY A 363 20.55 -12.23 -22.29
N VAL A 364 19.33 -12.75 -22.44
CA VAL A 364 18.70 -12.94 -23.75
C VAL A 364 17.98 -11.65 -24.15
N GLY A 365 18.40 -11.01 -25.23
CA GLY A 365 17.81 -9.78 -25.73
C GLY A 365 18.85 -8.87 -26.33
N SER A 366 18.46 -7.64 -26.64
CA SER A 366 19.39 -6.59 -27.06
C SER A 366 19.52 -5.58 -25.92
N ASP A 367 20.60 -5.70 -25.15
CA ASP A 367 20.76 -4.98 -23.90
C ASP A 367 21.67 -3.75 -24.05
N ILE A 368 21.47 -2.75 -23.20
CA ILE A 368 22.40 -1.63 -23.01
C ILE A 368 23.10 -1.83 -21.68
N LEU A 369 24.42 -2.01 -21.71
CA LEU A 369 25.23 -2.21 -20.51
C LEU A 369 26.17 -1.03 -20.34
N ARG A 370 26.10 -0.36 -19.20
CA ARG A 370 27.00 0.74 -18.83
C ARG A 370 27.58 0.42 -17.45
N GLY A 371 28.88 0.19 -17.38
CA GLY A 371 29.60 -0.07 -16.13
C GLY A 371 29.61 1.19 -15.29
N GLY A 372 30.44 2.15 -15.65
CA GLY A 372 30.40 3.48 -15.06
C GLY A 372 31.79 3.89 -14.62
N ALA A 373 31.96 4.25 -13.35
CA ALA A 373 33.27 4.56 -12.78
C ALA A 373 33.78 3.36 -11.98
N GLY A 374 34.92 2.79 -12.38
CA GLY A 374 35.51 1.62 -11.72
C GLY A 374 36.16 0.71 -12.74
N ASN A 375 36.42 -0.55 -12.35
CA ASN A 375 36.91 -1.61 -13.22
C ASN A 375 35.79 -2.62 -13.49
N ASP A 376 35.03 -2.39 -14.56
CA ASP A 376 33.78 -3.09 -14.77
C ASP A 376 33.95 -4.39 -15.58
N SER A 377 33.05 -5.34 -15.34
CA SER A 377 33.06 -6.67 -15.95
C SER A 377 31.76 -6.92 -16.72
N PHE A 378 31.83 -6.83 -18.05
CA PHE A 378 30.71 -7.11 -18.94
C PHE A 378 30.73 -8.57 -19.39
N VAL A 379 29.68 -9.33 -19.10
CA VAL A 379 29.68 -10.78 -19.27
C VAL A 379 28.68 -11.22 -20.32
N PHE A 380 29.20 -11.85 -21.37
CA PHE A 380 28.41 -12.42 -22.47
C PHE A 380 28.32 -13.94 -22.34
N ILE A 381 27.11 -14.46 -22.37
CA ILE A 381 26.83 -15.90 -22.34
C ILE A 381 26.58 -16.36 -23.77
N THR A 382 27.35 -17.32 -24.28
CA THR A 382 27.34 -17.67 -25.72
C THR A 382 26.02 -18.27 -26.27
N LYS A 383 25.04 -18.56 -25.43
CA LYS A 383 23.68 -19.02 -25.82
C LYS A 383 22.63 -17.90 -25.80
N ALA A 384 22.98 -16.71 -25.32
CA ALA A 384 22.11 -15.54 -25.39
C ALA A 384 21.84 -15.16 -26.85
N GLN A 385 20.59 -14.86 -27.17
CA GLN A 385 20.17 -14.36 -28.49
C GLN A 385 19.99 -12.85 -28.40
N GLY A 386 20.39 -12.11 -29.44
CA GLY A 386 20.23 -10.65 -29.54
C GLY A 386 21.55 -9.91 -29.71
N SER A 387 21.55 -8.59 -29.55
CA SER A 387 22.70 -7.72 -29.80
C SER A 387 22.83 -6.68 -28.70
N ASP A 388 23.85 -6.81 -27.86
CA ASP A 388 24.06 -5.87 -26.76
C ASP A 388 24.98 -4.72 -27.16
N GLN A 389 24.76 -3.58 -26.53
CA GLN A 389 25.55 -2.36 -26.64
C GLN A 389 26.23 -2.09 -25.30
N ILE A 390 27.55 -1.95 -25.31
CA ILE A 390 28.30 -1.45 -24.15
C ILE A 390 28.53 0.05 -24.31
N GLU A 391 28.16 0.82 -23.29
CA GLU A 391 28.42 2.25 -23.22
C GLU A 391 29.46 2.57 -22.15
N GLY A 392 30.33 3.54 -22.43
CA GLY A 392 31.30 4.02 -21.46
C GLY A 392 32.46 3.07 -21.16
N PHE A 393 32.77 2.10 -22.04
CA PHE A 393 33.87 1.16 -21.83
C PHE A 393 35.25 1.82 -21.79
N PHE A 394 35.94 1.71 -20.66
CA PHE A 394 37.31 2.19 -20.45
C PHE A 394 38.32 1.05 -20.59
N ARG A 395 39.04 1.01 -21.71
CA ARG A 395 39.95 -0.10 -22.07
C ARG A 395 41.06 -0.41 -21.07
N GLU A 396 41.40 0.55 -20.20
CA GLU A 396 42.45 0.38 -19.19
C GLU A 396 41.95 -0.31 -17.91
N ASN A 397 40.64 -0.25 -17.65
CA ASN A 397 40.02 -0.67 -16.39
C ASN A 397 38.99 -1.78 -16.60
N ASP A 398 38.18 -1.66 -17.65
CA ASP A 398 37.06 -2.56 -17.92
C ASP A 398 37.46 -3.81 -18.69
N ARG A 399 36.69 -4.88 -18.49
CA ARG A 399 36.90 -6.16 -19.14
C ARG A 399 35.61 -6.76 -19.70
N ILE A 400 35.76 -7.46 -20.81
CA ILE A 400 34.71 -8.27 -21.42
C ILE A 400 35.01 -9.75 -21.15
N LEU A 401 34.06 -10.43 -20.52
CA LEU A 401 34.13 -11.85 -20.18
C LEU A 401 33.19 -12.65 -21.07
N ILE A 402 33.73 -13.59 -21.84
CA ILE A 402 32.92 -14.48 -22.68
C ILE A 402 32.81 -15.84 -21.98
N LYS A 403 31.62 -16.19 -21.50
CA LYS A 403 31.33 -17.48 -20.85
C LYS A 403 30.63 -18.43 -21.82
N ARG A 404 31.27 -19.58 -22.09
CA ARG A 404 30.65 -20.68 -22.85
C ARG A 404 29.59 -21.35 -21.99
N SER A 405 28.36 -21.42 -22.50
CA SER A 405 27.32 -22.25 -21.88
C SER A 405 27.68 -23.73 -22.04
N GLY A 406 27.69 -24.48 -20.93
CA GLY A 406 27.76 -25.94 -20.95
C GLY A 406 26.62 -26.60 -21.71
#